data_AF-A0A921KX12-F1
#
_entry.id   AF-A0A921KX12-F1
#
_cell.length_a   1.000
_cell.length_b   1.000
_cell.length_c   1.000
_cell.angle_alpha   90.00
_cell.angle_beta   90.00
_cell.angle_gamma   90.00
#
_symmetry.space_group_name_H-M   'P 1'
#
loop_
_entity.id
_entity.type
_entity.pdbx_description
1 polymer ?
#
loop_
_entity_poly.entity_id
_entity_poly.type
_entity_poly.pdbx_seq_one_letter_code
_entity_poly.pdbx_strand_id
1 'polypeptide(L)'
;MRNAIYLILALLILGCEKENGLTSQIELENLYEIKDDPSDPIKHRVYEIYDRYGVPVYFNDTIGKIFVKRDVTGKDVYRYETLDLAWGFTSYNRLTYTYEYMTDPEEQLKALGIIEDYLKLAAKPLWPFNFFVTKSAKTIDTQDQEKIYEKGSYTINYRTVLMTGDWTDSQIITLPETMMKEMVKSKIMNYTDLLAAFNDVSDKVWYGPMWSELDPHWYDYVDGTTWPRYYFSPAALSDSWFGCNEMAPEELAEFRAAVRAAIGQFGFVSAGRFISVMSPDNTEDDLNGYITEILQHSKEEFEQLWGDSPLVMKKYEILCKIITEELGVEL
;
A
#
# COMPACT_ATOMS: atom_id res chain seq x y z
N MET A 1 3.33 77.58 -43.56
CA MET A 1 3.38 76.96 -42.21
C MET A 1 2.07 76.30 -41.79
N ARG A 2 0.89 76.86 -42.13
CA ARG A 2 -0.43 76.23 -41.82
C ARG A 2 -0.64 74.86 -42.49
N ASN A 3 -0.21 74.69 -43.74
CA ASN A 3 -0.42 73.44 -44.50
C ASN A 3 0.54 72.30 -44.11
N ALA A 4 1.71 72.62 -43.53
CA ALA A 4 2.64 71.62 -43.01
C ALA A 4 2.16 71.03 -41.68
N ILE A 5 1.46 71.84 -40.86
CA ILE A 5 0.84 71.39 -39.61
C ILE A 5 -0.30 70.39 -39.91
N TYR A 6 -1.09 70.60 -40.96
CA TYR A 6 -2.15 69.65 -41.35
C TYR A 6 -1.60 68.32 -41.87
N LEU A 7 -0.44 68.31 -42.54
CA LEU A 7 0.21 67.06 -42.98
C LEU A 7 0.79 66.26 -41.80
N ILE A 8 1.36 66.95 -40.80
CA ILE A 8 1.88 66.31 -39.58
C ILE A 8 0.74 65.80 -38.69
N LEU A 9 -0.39 66.52 -38.63
CA LEU A 9 -1.59 66.08 -37.90
C LEU A 9 -2.28 64.88 -38.57
N ALA A 10 -2.22 64.76 -39.90
CA ALA A 10 -2.77 63.62 -40.64
C ALA A 10 -1.93 62.33 -40.49
N LEU A 11 -0.61 62.45 -40.27
CA LEU A 11 0.29 61.32 -40.03
C LEU A 11 0.15 60.71 -38.62
N LEU A 12 -0.42 61.46 -37.66
CA LEU A 12 -0.65 60.98 -36.28
C LEU A 12 -1.85 60.03 -36.14
N ILE A 13 -2.70 59.90 -37.17
CA ILE A 13 -3.94 59.10 -37.12
C ILE A 13 -3.76 57.69 -37.72
N LEU A 14 -2.60 57.40 -38.32
CA LEU A 14 -2.28 56.09 -38.93
C LEU A 14 -1.65 55.08 -37.95
N GLY A 15 -1.51 55.43 -36.67
CA GLY A 15 -0.79 54.64 -35.67
C GLY A 15 -1.63 53.69 -34.80
N CYS A 16 -2.90 53.42 -35.13
CA CYS A 16 -3.70 52.43 -34.42
C CYS A 16 -3.74 51.11 -35.19
N GLU A 17 -2.70 50.30 -35.08
CA GLU A 17 -2.91 48.85 -35.19
C GLU A 17 -3.76 48.44 -33.98
N LYS A 18 -4.90 47.78 -34.23
CA LYS A 18 -5.61 47.07 -33.18
C LYS A 18 -4.67 45.98 -32.69
N GLU A 19 -4.11 46.15 -31.50
CA GLU A 19 -3.44 45.06 -30.80
C GLU A 19 -4.41 43.87 -30.78
N ASN A 20 -3.98 42.73 -31.30
CA ASN A 20 -4.75 41.51 -31.17
C ASN A 20 -4.98 41.30 -29.66
N GLY A 21 -6.25 41.29 -29.25
CA GLY A 21 -6.59 41.03 -27.86
C GLY A 21 -5.94 39.73 -27.41
N LEU A 22 -5.24 39.77 -26.28
CA LEU A 22 -4.66 38.58 -25.65
C LEU A 22 -5.77 37.55 -25.41
N THR A 23 -5.97 36.61 -26.33
CA THR A 23 -6.81 35.44 -26.11
C THR A 23 -6.04 34.49 -25.21
N SER A 24 -6.23 34.63 -23.91
CA SER A 24 -5.82 33.62 -22.95
C SER A 24 -6.74 32.41 -23.10
N GLN A 25 -6.50 31.58 -24.12
CA GLN A 25 -6.99 30.20 -24.13
C GLN A 25 -6.06 29.42 -23.22
N ILE A 26 -6.34 29.43 -21.91
CA ILE A 26 -5.74 28.44 -21.02
C ILE A 26 -6.49 27.14 -21.32
N GLU A 27 -5.98 26.35 -22.26
CA GLU A 27 -6.38 24.96 -22.38
C GLU A 27 -5.84 24.23 -21.14
N LEU A 28 -6.74 23.93 -20.20
CA LEU A 28 -6.45 23.06 -19.07
C LEU A 28 -6.39 21.62 -19.60
N GLU A 29 -5.23 21.24 -20.12
CA GLU A 29 -4.97 19.86 -20.55
C GLU A 29 -4.94 18.94 -19.32
N ASN A 30 -5.80 17.92 -19.31
CA ASN A 30 -5.81 16.91 -18.25
C ASN A 30 -4.71 15.87 -18.51
N LEU A 31 -3.53 16.11 -17.95
CA LEU A 31 -2.36 15.23 -18.14
C LEU A 31 -2.54 13.83 -17.53
N TYR A 32 -3.47 13.65 -16.60
CA TYR A 32 -3.67 12.38 -15.90
C TYR A 32 -4.69 11.45 -16.59
N GLU A 33 -5.33 11.91 -17.66
CA GLU A 33 -6.22 11.07 -18.46
C GLU A 33 -5.41 10.02 -19.23
N ILE A 34 -5.68 8.74 -18.97
CA ILE A 34 -5.12 7.63 -19.75
C ILE A 34 -6.01 7.42 -20.98
N LYS A 35 -5.41 7.51 -22.17
CA LYS A 35 -6.09 7.33 -23.46
C LYS A 35 -5.76 5.97 -24.04
N ASP A 36 -6.76 5.31 -24.59
CA ASP A 36 -6.58 4.03 -25.27
C ASP A 36 -5.75 4.19 -26.54
N ASP A 37 -4.90 3.21 -26.79
CA ASP A 37 -4.16 3.01 -28.03
C ASP A 37 -4.19 1.51 -28.36
N PRO A 38 -5.24 1.03 -29.05
CA PRO A 38 -5.40 -0.40 -29.36
C PRO A 38 -4.28 -0.99 -30.22
N SER A 39 -3.42 -0.16 -30.81
CA SER A 39 -2.28 -0.59 -31.61
C SER A 39 -1.04 -0.92 -30.78
N ASP A 40 -1.00 -0.45 -29.53
CA ASP A 40 0.05 -0.72 -28.55
C ASP A 40 -0.53 -1.61 -27.43
N PRO A 41 -0.18 -2.91 -27.39
CA PRO A 41 -0.74 -3.85 -26.43
C PRO A 41 -0.57 -3.42 -24.97
N ILE A 42 0.52 -2.72 -24.65
CA ILE A 42 0.80 -2.27 -23.28
C ILE A 42 -0.08 -1.08 -22.93
N LYS A 43 -0.15 -0.07 -23.80
CA LYS A 43 -1.02 1.09 -23.56
C LYS A 43 -2.49 0.69 -23.50
N HIS A 44 -2.92 -0.20 -24.40
CA HIS A 44 -4.27 -0.75 -24.36
C HIS A 44 -4.54 -1.44 -23.03
N ARG A 45 -3.61 -2.28 -22.55
CA ARG A 45 -3.76 -2.97 -21.27
C ARG A 45 -3.78 -2.03 -20.07
N VAL A 46 -2.96 -0.97 -20.08
CA VAL A 46 -3.00 0.10 -19.06
C VAL A 46 -4.34 0.82 -19.08
N TYR A 47 -4.89 1.11 -20.27
CA TYR A 47 -6.21 1.72 -20.42
C TYR A 47 -7.33 0.82 -19.89
N GLU A 48 -7.31 -0.48 -20.15
CA GLU A 48 -8.32 -1.42 -19.61
C GLU A 48 -8.37 -1.42 -18.08
N ILE A 49 -7.20 -1.39 -17.42
CA ILE A 49 -7.10 -1.29 -15.96
C ILE A 49 -7.65 0.06 -15.49
N TYR A 50 -7.26 1.16 -16.14
CA TYR A 50 -7.74 2.49 -15.80
C TYR A 50 -9.26 2.63 -15.99
N ASP A 51 -9.83 2.14 -17.08
CA ASP A 51 -11.27 2.18 -17.36
C ASP A 51 -12.07 1.38 -16.32
N ARG A 52 -11.57 0.19 -15.96
CA ARG A 52 -12.25 -0.71 -15.01
C ARG A 52 -12.16 -0.23 -13.55
N TYR A 53 -10.97 0.19 -13.10
CA TYR A 53 -10.71 0.47 -11.68
C TYR A 53 -10.51 1.97 -11.38
N GLY A 54 -10.33 2.81 -12.40
CA GLY A 54 -10.01 4.23 -12.22
C GLY A 54 -8.58 4.48 -11.70
N VAL A 55 -7.72 3.46 -11.71
CA VAL A 55 -6.35 3.52 -11.17
C VAL A 55 -5.34 3.50 -12.31
N PRO A 56 -4.60 4.59 -12.56
CA PRO A 56 -3.57 4.63 -13.61
C PRO A 56 -2.31 3.85 -13.19
N VAL A 57 -1.65 3.27 -14.19
CA VAL A 57 -0.35 2.60 -14.07
C VAL A 57 0.65 3.30 -14.98
N TYR A 58 1.79 3.71 -14.42
CA TYR A 58 2.85 4.39 -15.14
C TYR A 58 4.11 3.53 -15.21
N PHE A 59 4.76 3.50 -16.38
CA PHE A 59 6.11 2.92 -16.58
C PHE A 59 7.20 3.99 -16.77
N ASN A 60 6.79 5.26 -16.74
CA ASN A 60 7.66 6.43 -16.75
C ASN A 60 7.11 7.44 -15.73
N ASP A 61 7.99 8.14 -15.02
CA ASP A 61 7.58 9.12 -14.02
C ASP A 61 7.04 10.41 -14.65
N THR A 62 7.35 10.70 -15.91
CA THR A 62 6.79 11.84 -16.64
C THR A 62 5.37 11.53 -17.12
N ILE A 63 4.39 12.16 -16.48
CA ILE A 63 2.96 12.02 -16.77
C ILE A 63 2.60 12.78 -18.05
N GLY A 64 3.18 13.98 -18.23
CA GLY A 64 2.86 14.82 -19.37
C GLY A 64 3.84 15.95 -19.59
N LYS A 65 3.74 16.58 -20.76
CA LYS A 65 4.54 17.74 -21.16
C LYS A 65 3.62 18.82 -21.73
N ILE A 66 3.76 20.04 -21.24
CA ILE A 66 3.00 21.21 -21.68
C ILE A 66 3.96 22.17 -22.36
N PHE A 67 3.66 22.55 -23.60
CA PHE A 67 4.40 23.63 -24.27
C PHE A 67 4.13 24.95 -23.55
N VAL A 68 5.19 25.67 -23.17
CA VAL A 68 5.08 26.93 -22.45
C VAL A 68 5.28 28.11 -23.39
N LYS A 69 6.40 28.12 -24.13
CA LYS A 69 6.78 29.20 -25.05
C LYS A 69 7.97 28.80 -25.91
N ARG A 70 8.29 29.62 -26.92
CA ARG A 70 9.64 29.67 -27.49
C ARG A 70 10.50 30.65 -26.72
N ASP A 71 11.74 30.28 -26.46
CA ASP A 71 12.73 31.19 -25.86
C ASP A 71 13.24 32.22 -26.88
N VAL A 72 14.12 33.12 -26.41
CA VAL A 72 14.72 34.19 -27.24
C VAL A 72 15.59 33.66 -28.38
N THR A 73 15.94 32.38 -28.37
CA THR A 73 16.70 31.69 -29.42
C THR A 73 15.81 30.91 -30.39
N GLY A 74 14.49 30.91 -30.16
CA GLY A 74 13.51 30.17 -30.96
C GLY A 74 13.34 28.71 -30.54
N LYS A 75 13.93 28.28 -29.42
CA LYS A 75 13.80 26.90 -28.92
C LYS A 75 12.54 26.76 -28.08
N ASP A 76 11.81 25.68 -28.31
CA ASP A 76 10.61 25.36 -27.54
C ASP A 76 10.96 25.02 -26.08
N VAL A 77 10.22 25.61 -25.14
CA VAL A 77 10.33 25.41 -23.70
C VAL A 77 9.09 24.66 -23.23
N TYR A 78 9.30 23.56 -22.50
CA TYR A 78 8.25 22.70 -21.97
C TYR A 78 8.27 22.69 -20.44
N ARG A 79 7.09 22.55 -19.84
CA ARG A 79 6.92 22.15 -18.44
C ARG A 79 6.55 20.67 -18.42
N TYR A 80 7.17 19.91 -17.54
CA TYR A 80 6.88 18.49 -17.34
C TYR A 80 6.11 18.31 -16.04
N GLU A 81 5.12 17.42 -16.07
CA GLU A 81 4.46 16.91 -14.88
C GLU A 81 5.05 15.54 -14.57
N THR A 82 5.57 15.34 -13.37
CA THR A 82 6.26 14.11 -12.97
C THR A 82 5.70 13.56 -11.66
N LEU A 83 5.75 12.25 -11.50
CA LEU A 83 5.46 11.58 -10.23
C LEU A 83 6.55 11.93 -9.20
N ASP A 84 6.15 12.62 -8.15
CA ASP A 84 7.02 13.00 -7.04
C ASP A 84 6.78 12.08 -5.83
N LEU A 85 7.62 11.04 -5.70
CA LEU A 85 7.54 10.07 -4.61
C LEU A 85 8.02 10.65 -3.27
N ALA A 86 8.79 11.74 -3.29
CA ALA A 86 9.27 12.41 -2.08
C ALA A 86 8.19 13.27 -1.43
N TRP A 87 7.13 13.62 -2.17
CA TRP A 87 6.05 14.46 -1.70
C TRP A 87 5.04 13.71 -0.81
N GLY A 88 4.69 14.33 0.33
CA GLY A 88 3.60 13.94 1.21
C GLY A 88 2.60 15.07 1.40
N PHE A 89 1.43 14.79 2.00
CA PHE A 89 0.37 15.80 2.14
C PHE A 89 0.82 17.05 2.92
N THR A 90 1.51 16.85 4.04
CA THR A 90 2.00 17.91 4.93
C THR A 90 3.53 17.90 5.07
N SER A 91 4.21 17.15 4.21
CA SER A 91 5.65 16.91 4.33
C SER A 91 6.31 16.73 2.98
N TYR A 92 7.63 16.86 2.96
CA TYR A 92 8.45 16.55 1.81
C TYR A 92 9.69 15.82 2.31
N ASN A 93 9.86 14.58 1.87
CA ASN A 93 11.03 13.77 2.20
C ASN A 93 12.22 14.27 1.39
N ARG A 94 13.36 14.49 2.03
CA ARG A 94 14.58 14.95 1.34
C ARG A 94 15.32 13.78 0.70
N LEU A 95 14.63 13.08 -0.20
CA LEU A 95 15.13 11.95 -0.97
C LEU A 95 15.16 12.33 -2.45
N THR A 96 16.28 12.03 -3.11
CA THR A 96 16.38 12.11 -4.57
C THR A 96 16.17 10.71 -5.13
N TYR A 97 15.19 10.54 -6.01
CA TYR A 97 14.92 9.28 -6.67
C TYR A 97 15.59 9.23 -8.05
N THR A 98 16.13 8.05 -8.39
CA THR A 98 16.61 7.69 -9.71
C THR A 98 16.02 6.35 -10.11
N TYR A 99 15.62 6.22 -11.38
CA TYR A 99 14.91 5.04 -11.87
C TYR A 99 15.61 4.40 -13.06
N GLU A 100 15.57 3.08 -13.11
CA GLU A 100 15.72 2.33 -14.35
C GLU A 100 14.32 1.94 -14.83
N TYR A 101 13.85 2.55 -15.91
CA TYR A 101 12.48 2.31 -16.39
C TYR A 101 12.33 0.89 -16.98
N MET A 102 11.16 0.31 -16.77
CA MET A 102 10.79 -0.97 -17.37
C MET A 102 10.31 -0.74 -18.80
N THR A 103 11.05 -1.25 -19.78
CA THR A 103 10.77 -1.11 -21.22
C THR A 103 10.42 -2.42 -21.92
N ASP A 104 10.66 -3.57 -21.27
CA ASP A 104 10.33 -4.88 -21.82
C ASP A 104 8.81 -5.15 -21.75
N PRO A 105 8.13 -5.41 -22.88
CA PRO A 105 6.68 -5.61 -22.89
C PRO A 105 6.20 -6.82 -22.07
N GLU A 106 6.96 -7.91 -22.00
CA GLU A 106 6.55 -9.10 -21.23
C GLU A 106 6.61 -8.81 -19.73
N GLU A 107 7.64 -8.11 -19.25
CA GLU A 107 7.72 -7.65 -17.87
C GLU A 107 6.63 -6.64 -17.52
N GLN A 108 6.30 -5.72 -18.44
CA GLN A 108 5.20 -4.76 -18.25
C GLN A 108 3.86 -5.49 -18.11
N LEU A 109 3.57 -6.46 -18.98
CA LEU A 109 2.34 -7.27 -18.87
C LEU A 109 2.28 -8.07 -17.56
N LYS A 110 3.42 -8.61 -17.10
CA LYS A 110 3.51 -9.30 -15.81
C LYS A 110 3.17 -8.35 -14.64
N ALA A 111 3.71 -7.14 -14.65
CA ALA A 111 3.40 -6.12 -13.64
C ALA A 111 1.91 -5.76 -13.63
N LEU A 112 1.31 -5.56 -14.81
CA LEU A 112 -0.11 -5.26 -14.96
C LEU A 112 -1.00 -6.40 -14.48
N GLY A 113 -0.57 -7.65 -14.63
CA GLY A 113 -1.24 -8.82 -14.05
C GLY A 113 -1.29 -8.77 -12.53
N ILE A 114 -0.13 -8.58 -11.88
CA ILE A 114 -0.03 -8.47 -10.41
C ILE A 114 -0.90 -7.31 -9.89
N ILE A 115 -0.83 -6.15 -10.56
CA ILE A 115 -1.62 -4.97 -10.19
C ILE A 115 -3.12 -5.26 -10.32
N GLU A 116 -3.57 -5.90 -11.39
CA GLU A 116 -4.97 -6.23 -11.54
C GLU A 116 -5.44 -7.24 -10.47
N ASP A 117 -4.62 -8.23 -10.14
CA ASP A 117 -4.96 -9.20 -9.10
C ASP A 117 -5.05 -8.53 -7.71
N TYR A 118 -4.19 -7.56 -7.43
CA TYR A 118 -4.33 -6.69 -6.25
C TYR A 118 -5.65 -5.90 -6.28
N LEU A 119 -5.99 -5.26 -7.40
CA LEU A 119 -7.20 -4.44 -7.52
C LEU A 119 -8.50 -5.25 -7.43
N LYS A 120 -8.49 -6.52 -7.86
CA LYS A 120 -9.59 -7.47 -7.68
C LYS A 120 -9.75 -7.91 -6.23
N LEU A 121 -8.63 -8.14 -5.55
CA LEU A 121 -8.59 -8.60 -4.17
C LEU A 121 -8.97 -7.49 -3.19
N ALA A 122 -8.40 -6.29 -3.37
CA ALA A 122 -8.54 -5.18 -2.45
C ALA A 122 -9.85 -4.42 -2.66
N ALA A 123 -10.53 -4.08 -1.56
CA ALA A 123 -11.68 -3.18 -1.62
C ALA A 123 -11.28 -1.80 -2.15
N LYS A 124 -12.20 -1.12 -2.86
CA LYS A 124 -11.96 0.16 -3.52
C LYS A 124 -11.28 1.24 -2.65
N PRO A 125 -11.61 1.41 -1.36
CA PRO A 125 -10.93 2.39 -0.52
C PRO A 125 -9.45 2.09 -0.26
N LEU A 126 -9.00 0.86 -0.49
CA LEU A 126 -7.60 0.45 -0.40
C LEU A 126 -6.83 0.73 -1.68
N TRP A 127 -7.50 0.99 -2.81
CA TRP A 127 -6.80 1.28 -4.06
C TRP A 127 -5.92 2.53 -3.93
N PRO A 128 -4.65 2.47 -4.38
CA PRO A 128 -3.80 3.65 -4.40
C PRO A 128 -4.26 4.63 -5.48
N PHE A 129 -3.76 5.86 -5.43
CA PHE A 129 -4.07 6.84 -6.48
C PHE A 129 -3.45 6.43 -7.81
N ASN A 130 -2.27 5.80 -7.80
CA ASN A 130 -1.60 5.26 -8.99
C ASN A 130 -0.56 4.21 -8.63
N PHE A 131 -0.18 3.41 -9.62
CA PHE A 131 1.03 2.59 -9.58
C PHE A 131 2.11 3.22 -10.45
N PHE A 132 3.35 3.14 -9.98
CA PHE A 132 4.54 3.43 -10.78
C PHE A 132 5.45 2.21 -10.78
N VAL A 133 5.73 1.68 -11.96
CA VAL A 133 6.48 0.43 -12.13
C VAL A 133 7.80 0.72 -12.84
N THR A 134 8.89 0.27 -12.22
CA THR A 134 10.25 0.40 -12.77
C THR A 134 10.95 -0.95 -12.79
N LYS A 135 12.09 -1.04 -13.49
CA LYS A 135 12.97 -2.22 -13.36
C LYS A 135 13.66 -2.19 -12.00
N SER A 136 14.24 -1.05 -11.65
CA SER A 136 14.82 -0.76 -10.35
C SER A 136 14.62 0.71 -9.99
N ALA A 137 14.78 1.05 -8.71
CA ALA A 137 14.79 2.41 -8.24
C ALA A 137 15.87 2.60 -7.17
N LYS A 138 16.32 3.83 -6.98
CA LYS A 138 17.29 4.18 -5.96
C LYS A 138 16.92 5.51 -5.33
N THR A 139 17.10 5.62 -4.01
CA THR A 139 17.03 6.89 -3.29
C THR A 139 18.38 7.28 -2.72
N ILE A 140 18.69 8.57 -2.75
CA ILE A 140 19.82 9.18 -2.05
C ILE A 140 19.27 10.21 -1.06
N ASP A 141 19.67 10.12 0.21
CA ASP A 141 19.28 11.08 1.23
C ASP A 141 20.25 12.25 1.36
N THR A 142 20.01 13.16 2.31
CA THR A 142 20.87 14.34 2.54
C THR A 142 22.26 14.03 3.09
N GLN A 143 22.53 12.78 3.47
CA GLN A 143 23.80 12.28 3.98
C GLN A 143 24.51 11.37 2.95
N ASP A 144 24.08 11.44 1.68
CA ASP A 144 24.55 10.60 0.58
C ASP A 144 24.36 9.09 0.85
N GLN A 145 23.44 8.72 1.74
CA GLN A 145 23.10 7.32 1.97
C GLN A 145 22.19 6.82 0.85
N GLU A 146 22.58 5.69 0.28
CA GLU A 146 21.89 5.08 -0.84
C GLU A 146 21.01 3.92 -0.37
N LYS A 147 19.79 3.87 -0.88
CA LYS A 147 18.91 2.71 -0.76
C LYS A 147 18.43 2.29 -2.14
N ILE A 148 18.62 1.01 -2.45
CA ILE A 148 18.26 0.39 -3.73
C ILE A 148 16.97 -0.40 -3.54
N TYR A 149 16.08 -0.30 -4.52
CA TYR A 149 14.84 -1.05 -4.65
C TYR A 149 14.93 -1.86 -5.94
N GLU A 150 14.87 -3.19 -5.81
CA GLU A 150 15.01 -4.14 -6.92
C GLU A 150 14.33 -5.47 -6.55
N LYS A 151 14.24 -6.42 -7.50
CA LYS A 151 13.85 -7.82 -7.25
C LYS A 151 12.48 -7.97 -6.60
N GLY A 152 11.49 -7.32 -7.19
CA GLY A 152 10.10 -7.40 -6.73
C GLY A 152 9.79 -6.54 -5.50
N SER A 153 10.70 -5.62 -5.13
CA SER A 153 10.45 -4.65 -4.06
C SER A 153 9.25 -3.75 -4.38
N TYR A 154 8.58 -3.26 -3.34
CA TYR A 154 7.55 -2.24 -3.47
C TYR A 154 7.62 -1.24 -2.32
N THR A 155 6.97 -0.08 -2.50
CA THR A 155 6.82 0.94 -1.45
C THR A 155 5.49 1.66 -1.62
N ILE A 156 4.73 1.76 -0.53
CA ILE A 156 3.51 2.56 -0.47
C ILE A 156 3.90 3.99 -0.09
N ASN A 157 3.91 4.90 -1.07
CA ASN A 157 4.05 6.32 -0.83
C ASN A 157 2.66 6.97 -0.70
N TYR A 158 2.60 8.26 -0.39
CA TYR A 158 1.34 8.94 -0.09
C TYR A 158 0.25 8.77 -1.18
N ARG A 159 0.63 8.85 -2.47
CA ARG A 159 -0.29 8.63 -3.60
C ARG A 159 0.07 7.42 -4.46
N THR A 160 1.35 7.10 -4.53
CA THR A 160 1.91 6.16 -5.51
C THR A 160 2.43 4.92 -4.82
N VAL A 161 1.98 3.76 -5.28
CA VAL A 161 2.68 2.51 -5.00
C VAL A 161 3.78 2.34 -6.04
N LEU A 162 5.03 2.40 -5.60
CA LEU A 162 6.19 2.08 -6.42
C LEU A 162 6.39 0.56 -6.40
N MET A 163 6.57 -0.04 -7.57
CA MET A 163 6.91 -1.46 -7.71
C MET A 163 8.15 -1.61 -8.61
N THR A 164 9.03 -2.55 -8.27
CA THR A 164 10.23 -2.87 -9.07
C THR A 164 10.12 -4.28 -9.63
N GLY A 165 10.58 -4.49 -10.87
CA GLY A 165 10.53 -5.76 -11.58
C GLY A 165 11.41 -6.87 -10.99
N ASP A 166 11.60 -7.94 -11.77
CA ASP A 166 12.33 -9.16 -11.37
C ASP A 166 11.65 -9.98 -10.25
N TRP A 167 10.33 -10.10 -10.32
CA TRP A 167 9.56 -10.98 -9.43
C TRP A 167 9.84 -12.46 -9.69
N THR A 168 10.02 -13.20 -8.60
CA THR A 168 9.97 -14.68 -8.59
C THR A 168 8.53 -15.17 -8.70
N ASP A 169 8.33 -16.43 -9.11
CA ASP A 169 6.99 -17.03 -9.22
C ASP A 169 6.22 -16.98 -7.90
N SER A 170 6.91 -17.16 -6.77
CA SER A 170 6.31 -17.05 -5.43
C SER A 170 5.84 -15.61 -5.13
N GLN A 171 6.64 -14.60 -5.51
CA GLN A 171 6.25 -13.21 -5.34
C GLN A 171 5.03 -12.85 -6.20
N ILE A 172 4.96 -13.34 -7.44
CA ILE A 172 3.80 -13.07 -8.32
C ILE A 172 2.49 -13.50 -7.64
N ILE A 173 2.50 -14.65 -6.96
CA ILE A 173 1.34 -15.21 -6.27
C ILE A 173 1.04 -14.45 -4.97
N THR A 174 2.05 -14.13 -4.18
CA THR A 174 1.87 -13.64 -2.80
C THR A 174 1.84 -12.11 -2.68
N LEU A 175 2.36 -11.39 -3.66
CA LEU A 175 2.53 -9.94 -3.60
C LEU A 175 1.21 -9.17 -3.52
N PRO A 176 0.13 -9.53 -4.26
CA PRO A 176 -1.17 -8.86 -4.12
C PRO A 176 -1.70 -8.85 -2.69
N GLU A 177 -1.73 -10.01 -2.03
CA GLU A 177 -2.18 -10.13 -0.63
C GLU A 177 -1.25 -9.37 0.33
N THR A 178 0.06 -9.48 0.11
CA THR A 178 1.07 -8.79 0.93
C THR A 178 0.89 -7.27 0.86
N MET A 179 0.72 -6.72 -0.34
CA MET A 179 0.47 -5.29 -0.56
C MET A 179 -0.86 -4.85 0.04
N MET A 180 -1.90 -5.68 -0.04
CA MET A 180 -3.20 -5.37 0.58
C MET A 180 -3.07 -5.24 2.10
N LYS A 181 -2.39 -6.19 2.76
CA LYS A 181 -2.15 -6.16 4.21
C LYS A 181 -1.38 -4.90 4.63
N GLU A 182 -0.31 -4.57 3.92
CA GLU A 182 0.47 -3.34 4.20
C GLU A 182 -0.34 -2.07 3.92
N MET A 183 -1.22 -2.07 2.92
CA MET A 183 -2.11 -0.93 2.66
C MET A 183 -3.13 -0.73 3.78
N VAL A 184 -3.74 -1.81 4.28
CA VAL A 184 -4.66 -1.77 5.44
C VAL A 184 -3.91 -1.23 6.65
N LYS A 185 -2.72 -1.78 6.95
CA LYS A 185 -1.86 -1.30 8.04
C LYS A 185 -1.53 0.18 7.90
N SER A 186 -1.03 0.61 6.73
CA SER A 186 -0.67 2.00 6.45
C SER A 186 -1.84 2.95 6.70
N LYS A 187 -3.07 2.53 6.38
CA LYS A 187 -4.28 3.30 6.63
C LYS A 187 -4.67 3.33 8.11
N ILE A 188 -4.63 2.18 8.80
CA ILE A 188 -4.88 2.07 10.25
C ILE A 188 -3.93 2.97 11.05
N MET A 189 -2.66 3.07 10.64
CA MET A 189 -1.66 3.91 11.31
C MET A 189 -2.02 5.40 11.36
N ASN A 190 -2.96 5.88 10.54
CA ASN A 190 -3.43 7.26 10.59
C ASN A 190 -4.42 7.52 11.74
N TYR A 191 -4.96 6.48 12.39
CA TYR A 191 -5.93 6.59 13.49
C TYR A 191 -5.24 6.41 14.84
N THR A 192 -4.38 7.36 15.20
CA THR A 192 -3.47 7.24 16.36
C THR A 192 -4.18 6.98 17.68
N ASP A 193 -5.35 7.59 17.90
CA ASP A 193 -6.11 7.43 19.15
C ASP A 193 -6.73 6.03 19.27
N LEU A 194 -7.27 5.51 18.17
CA LEU A 194 -7.80 4.14 18.13
C LEU A 194 -6.68 3.11 18.21
N LEU A 195 -5.53 3.38 17.61
CA LEU A 195 -4.34 2.53 17.73
C LEU A 195 -3.80 2.53 19.16
N ALA A 196 -3.79 3.67 19.85
CA ALA A 196 -3.45 3.73 21.27
C ALA A 196 -4.44 2.91 22.10
N ALA A 197 -5.74 3.03 21.83
CA ALA A 197 -6.77 2.24 22.50
C ALA A 197 -6.61 0.72 22.26
N PHE A 198 -6.24 0.30 21.05
CA PHE A 198 -5.91 -1.08 20.71
C PHE A 198 -4.70 -1.58 21.52
N ASN A 199 -3.63 -0.81 21.55
CA ASN A 199 -2.39 -1.16 22.26
C ASN A 199 -2.59 -1.24 23.79
N ASP A 200 -3.45 -0.41 24.34
CA ASP A 200 -3.74 -0.37 25.78
C ASP A 200 -4.63 -1.54 26.26
N VAL A 201 -5.13 -2.40 25.35
CA VAL A 201 -5.92 -3.59 25.74
C VAL A 201 -5.03 -4.66 26.38
N SER A 202 -3.82 -4.86 25.88
CA SER A 202 -2.86 -5.84 26.43
C SER A 202 -1.83 -5.14 27.31
N ASP A 203 -1.47 -5.75 28.43
CA ASP A 203 -0.42 -5.20 29.29
C ASP A 203 0.93 -5.21 28.55
N LYS A 204 1.69 -4.12 28.68
CA LYS A 204 3.01 -3.96 28.05
C LYS A 204 3.99 -5.04 28.51
N VAL A 205 3.83 -5.58 29.72
CA VAL A 205 4.70 -6.66 30.22
C VAL A 205 4.44 -8.00 29.52
N TRP A 206 3.35 -8.14 28.77
CA TRP A 206 3.02 -9.36 28.03
C TRP A 206 3.64 -9.44 26.63
N TYR A 207 4.35 -8.41 26.18
CA TYR A 207 5.01 -8.41 24.87
C TYR A 207 6.47 -8.87 24.96
N GLY A 208 6.77 -9.98 24.30
CA GLY A 208 8.11 -10.56 24.20
C GLY A 208 8.40 -11.79 25.08
N PRO A 209 7.88 -11.95 26.32
CA PRO A 209 8.15 -13.15 27.12
C PRO A 209 7.71 -14.45 26.44
N MET A 210 8.30 -15.57 26.89
CA MET A 210 7.83 -16.90 26.51
C MET A 210 6.42 -17.14 27.06
N TRP A 211 5.61 -17.91 26.34
CA TRP A 211 4.27 -18.22 26.82
C TRP A 211 4.26 -18.92 28.19
N SER A 212 5.24 -19.79 28.44
CA SER A 212 5.42 -20.45 29.75
C SER A 212 5.89 -19.52 30.88
N GLU A 213 6.37 -18.32 30.55
CA GLU A 213 6.67 -17.28 31.54
C GLU A 213 5.44 -16.45 31.89
N LEU A 214 4.54 -16.24 30.91
CA LEU A 214 3.28 -15.53 31.08
C LEU A 214 2.23 -16.38 31.81
N ASP A 215 2.16 -17.66 31.47
CA ASP A 215 1.24 -18.63 32.05
C ASP A 215 2.02 -19.82 32.65
N PRO A 216 2.13 -19.91 33.99
CA PRO A 216 2.75 -21.05 34.65
C PRO A 216 2.08 -22.40 34.33
N HIS A 217 0.83 -22.36 33.88
CA HIS A 217 0.01 -23.50 33.47
C HIS A 217 -0.04 -23.67 31.95
N TRP A 218 0.88 -23.04 31.20
CA TRP A 218 0.90 -23.07 29.73
C TRP A 218 0.77 -24.47 29.11
N TYR A 219 1.38 -25.48 29.74
CA TYR A 219 1.34 -26.84 29.22
C TYR A 219 0.14 -27.66 29.72
N ASP A 220 -0.61 -27.16 30.70
CA ASP A 220 -1.78 -27.85 31.25
C ASP A 220 -2.92 -27.92 30.20
N TYR A 221 -2.94 -26.98 29.23
CA TYR A 221 -3.89 -26.97 28.10
C TYR A 221 -3.81 -28.20 27.20
N VAL A 222 -2.68 -28.90 27.19
CA VAL A 222 -2.45 -30.11 26.40
C VAL A 222 -2.09 -31.31 27.26
N ASP A 223 -2.29 -31.20 28.57
CA ASP A 223 -2.07 -32.31 29.48
C ASP A 223 -3.09 -33.42 29.22
N GLY A 224 -2.58 -34.66 29.11
CA GLY A 224 -3.38 -35.82 28.73
C GLY A 224 -3.50 -36.04 27.22
N THR A 225 -3.00 -35.13 26.39
CA THR A 225 -2.83 -35.40 24.94
C THR A 225 -1.65 -36.34 24.69
N THR A 226 -1.66 -37.02 23.55
CA THR A 226 -0.53 -37.87 23.10
C THR A 226 0.61 -37.05 22.50
N TRP A 227 0.41 -35.75 22.29
CA TRP A 227 1.36 -34.87 21.61
C TRP A 227 2.39 -34.30 22.57
N PRO A 228 3.66 -34.18 22.13
CA PRO A 228 4.68 -33.53 22.94
C PRO A 228 4.30 -32.09 23.30
N ARG A 229 4.43 -31.74 24.58
CA ARG A 229 4.12 -30.39 25.12
C ARG A 229 4.77 -29.24 24.33
N TYR A 230 5.98 -29.43 23.82
CA TYR A 230 6.70 -28.40 23.05
C TYR A 230 6.08 -28.10 21.67
N TYR A 231 5.09 -28.88 21.21
CA TYR A 231 4.29 -28.55 20.03
C TYR A 231 3.19 -27.53 20.31
N PHE A 232 2.83 -27.32 21.58
CA PHE A 232 1.81 -26.34 21.97
C PHE A 232 2.34 -24.91 21.81
N SER A 233 2.06 -24.32 20.65
CA SER A 233 2.35 -22.94 20.31
C SER A 233 1.40 -22.41 19.24
N PRO A 234 1.27 -21.08 19.09
CA PRO A 234 0.50 -20.46 18.01
C PRO A 234 0.90 -20.85 16.58
N ALA A 235 2.05 -21.51 16.37
CA ALA A 235 2.37 -22.10 15.08
C ALA A 235 1.28 -23.07 14.58
N ALA A 236 0.58 -23.75 15.51
CA ALA A 236 -0.49 -24.68 15.18
C ALA A 236 -1.71 -24.03 14.53
N LEU A 237 -1.86 -22.71 14.62
CA LEU A 237 -2.94 -21.97 13.98
C LEU A 237 -2.74 -21.85 12.45
N SER A 238 -1.51 -22.01 11.96
CA SER A 238 -1.22 -22.00 10.52
C SER A 238 -1.61 -23.32 9.86
N ASP A 239 -2.19 -23.26 8.67
CA ASP A 239 -2.48 -24.45 7.85
C ASP A 239 -1.22 -25.09 7.26
N SER A 240 -0.09 -24.38 7.27
CA SER A 240 1.22 -24.94 6.89
C SER A 240 1.91 -25.69 8.02
N TRP A 241 1.31 -25.76 9.21
CA TRP A 241 1.90 -26.43 10.37
C TRP A 241 1.95 -27.94 10.16
N PHE A 242 3.07 -28.57 10.50
CA PHE A 242 3.27 -30.00 10.23
C PHE A 242 2.19 -30.88 10.87
N GLY A 243 1.66 -30.48 12.04
CA GLY A 243 0.63 -31.23 12.76
C GLY A 243 -0.68 -31.35 12.00
N CYS A 244 -0.95 -30.48 11.01
CA CYS A 244 -2.10 -30.59 10.13
C CYS A 244 -2.14 -31.89 9.32
N ASN A 245 -0.98 -32.51 9.06
CA ASN A 245 -0.89 -33.79 8.33
C ASN A 245 -0.93 -35.02 9.24
N GLU A 246 -0.76 -34.83 10.55
CA GLU A 246 -0.55 -35.92 11.51
C GLU A 246 -1.73 -36.08 12.47
N MET A 247 -2.39 -34.98 12.85
CA MET A 247 -3.56 -34.99 13.74
C MET A 247 -4.84 -35.32 12.98
N ALA A 248 -5.76 -36.03 13.65
CA ALA A 248 -7.12 -36.15 13.12
C ALA A 248 -7.81 -34.77 13.09
N PRO A 249 -8.73 -34.48 12.15
CA PRO A 249 -9.34 -33.15 12.03
C PRO A 249 -10.01 -32.63 13.31
N GLU A 250 -10.71 -33.50 14.05
CA GLU A 250 -11.35 -33.14 15.33
C GLU A 250 -10.32 -32.83 16.42
N GLU A 251 -9.26 -33.65 16.50
CA GLU A 251 -8.15 -33.45 17.45
C GLU A 251 -7.38 -32.14 17.15
N LEU A 252 -7.13 -31.85 15.87
CA LEU A 252 -6.50 -30.59 15.45
C LEU A 252 -7.38 -29.38 15.82
N ALA A 253 -8.70 -29.49 15.65
CA ALA A 253 -9.62 -28.43 16.02
C ALA A 253 -9.60 -28.16 17.53
N GLU A 254 -9.62 -29.20 18.36
CA GLU A 254 -9.48 -29.08 19.82
C GLU A 254 -8.12 -28.49 20.21
N PHE A 255 -7.03 -28.94 19.59
CA PHE A 255 -5.69 -28.42 19.83
C PHE A 255 -5.58 -26.93 19.50
N ARG A 256 -6.10 -26.51 18.34
CA ARG A 256 -6.14 -25.11 17.93
C ARG A 256 -7.03 -24.27 18.86
N ALA A 257 -8.17 -24.81 19.30
CA ALA A 257 -9.04 -24.13 20.28
C ALA A 257 -8.32 -23.91 21.61
N ALA A 258 -7.57 -24.89 22.10
CA ALA A 258 -6.76 -24.75 23.32
C ALA A 258 -5.66 -23.68 23.16
N VAL A 259 -4.98 -23.64 22.00
CA VAL A 259 -4.00 -22.59 21.69
C VAL A 259 -4.64 -21.20 21.71
N ARG A 260 -5.80 -21.03 21.05
CA ARG A 260 -6.53 -19.76 21.05
C ARG A 260 -6.94 -19.33 22.45
N ALA A 261 -7.46 -20.24 23.27
CA ALA A 261 -7.79 -19.94 24.67
C ALA A 261 -6.56 -19.48 25.46
N ALA A 262 -5.43 -20.18 25.29
CA ALA A 262 -4.21 -19.91 26.04
C ALA A 262 -3.56 -18.57 25.70
N ILE A 263 -3.58 -18.12 24.44
CA ILE A 263 -3.03 -16.80 24.06
C ILE A 263 -4.07 -15.68 24.12
N GLY A 264 -5.35 -16.01 23.91
CA GLY A 264 -6.45 -15.07 23.89
C GLY A 264 -6.71 -14.40 25.24
N GLN A 265 -6.37 -15.08 26.35
CA GLN A 265 -6.41 -14.49 27.70
C GLN A 265 -5.51 -13.26 27.85
N PHE A 266 -4.48 -13.11 27.01
CA PHE A 266 -3.56 -11.96 26.96
C PHE A 266 -3.93 -10.94 25.87
N GLY A 267 -4.99 -11.19 25.11
CA GLY A 267 -5.43 -10.33 24.00
C GLY A 267 -4.57 -10.47 22.74
N PHE A 268 -3.95 -11.63 22.51
CA PHE A 268 -3.15 -11.89 21.31
C PHE A 268 -3.81 -12.94 20.41
N VAL A 269 -3.58 -12.82 19.10
CA VAL A 269 -4.02 -13.81 18.09
C VAL A 269 -2.84 -14.51 17.40
N SER A 270 -1.61 -14.08 17.69
CA SER A 270 -0.39 -14.59 17.07
C SER A 270 0.76 -14.69 18.07
N ALA A 271 1.87 -15.29 17.65
CA ALA A 271 3.12 -15.34 18.40
C ALA A 271 4.09 -14.23 17.99
N GLY A 272 5.27 -14.23 18.64
CA GLY A 272 6.43 -13.43 18.26
C GLY A 272 6.86 -13.68 16.81
N ARG A 273 7.49 -12.67 16.20
CA ARG A 273 7.73 -12.62 14.75
C ARG A 273 8.56 -13.79 14.23
N PHE A 274 9.52 -14.26 15.04
CA PHE A 274 10.49 -15.29 14.65
C PHE A 274 10.39 -16.58 15.46
N ILE A 275 9.74 -16.53 16.63
CA ILE A 275 9.74 -17.63 17.60
C ILE A 275 8.31 -17.85 18.09
N SER A 276 7.69 -18.96 17.70
CA SER A 276 6.28 -19.22 18.02
C SER A 276 6.02 -19.45 19.51
N VAL A 277 7.03 -19.84 20.29
CA VAL A 277 6.89 -20.06 21.75
C VAL A 277 6.93 -18.76 22.56
N MET A 278 7.02 -17.61 21.91
CA MET A 278 7.00 -16.28 22.52
C MET A 278 5.74 -15.52 22.11
N SER A 279 5.30 -14.63 22.99
CA SER A 279 4.29 -13.62 22.69
C SER A 279 4.77 -12.62 21.62
N PRO A 280 3.87 -11.83 21.01
CA PRO A 280 4.28 -10.77 20.09
C PRO A 280 5.36 -9.87 20.69
N ASP A 281 6.42 -9.55 19.94
CA ASP A 281 7.59 -8.85 20.47
C ASP A 281 7.28 -7.39 20.85
N ASN A 282 6.26 -6.80 20.23
CA ASN A 282 5.83 -5.42 20.41
C ASN A 282 4.43 -5.20 19.81
N THR A 283 3.91 -3.97 19.97
CA THR A 283 2.60 -3.57 19.47
C THR A 283 2.46 -3.62 17.94
N GLU A 284 3.54 -3.46 17.19
CA GLU A 284 3.50 -3.56 15.72
C GLU A 284 3.30 -5.02 15.28
N ASP A 285 4.00 -5.96 15.91
CA ASP A 285 3.84 -7.39 15.62
C ASP A 285 2.44 -7.90 15.95
N ASP A 286 1.89 -7.44 17.06
CA ASP A 286 0.51 -7.70 17.46
C ASP A 286 -0.50 -7.13 16.46
N LEU A 287 -0.34 -5.87 16.03
CA LEU A 287 -1.17 -5.29 14.97
C LEU A 287 -1.10 -6.11 13.67
N ASN A 288 0.10 -6.53 13.24
CA ASN A 288 0.26 -7.36 12.04
C ASN A 288 -0.46 -8.72 12.18
N GLY A 289 -0.42 -9.31 13.37
CA GLY A 289 -1.13 -10.53 13.72
C GLY A 289 -2.65 -10.36 13.57
N TYR A 290 -3.21 -9.32 14.16
CA TYR A 290 -4.64 -9.02 14.04
C TYR A 290 -5.07 -8.72 12.60
N ILE A 291 -4.30 -7.92 11.85
CA ILE A 291 -4.62 -7.65 10.44
C ILE A 291 -4.66 -8.96 9.64
N THR A 292 -3.72 -9.88 9.89
CA THR A 292 -3.72 -11.18 9.22
C THR A 292 -4.92 -12.02 9.60
N GLU A 293 -5.21 -12.16 10.90
CA GLU A 293 -6.32 -12.97 11.40
C GLU A 293 -7.68 -12.43 10.91
N ILE A 294 -7.87 -11.11 10.95
CA ILE A 294 -9.10 -10.45 10.50
C ILE A 294 -9.32 -10.64 9.00
N LEU A 295 -8.26 -10.55 8.18
CA LEU A 295 -8.40 -10.67 6.72
C LEU A 295 -8.55 -12.12 6.24
N GLN A 296 -8.30 -13.10 7.12
CA GLN A 296 -8.45 -14.53 6.80
C GLN A 296 -9.82 -15.09 7.18
N HIS A 297 -10.60 -14.34 7.95
CA HIS A 297 -11.86 -14.82 8.52
C HIS A 297 -12.96 -13.80 8.30
N SER A 298 -14.15 -14.29 7.93
CA SER A 298 -15.36 -13.49 8.07
C SER A 298 -15.60 -13.12 9.54
N LYS A 299 -16.46 -12.13 9.77
CA LYS A 299 -16.85 -11.73 11.12
C LYS A 299 -17.38 -12.92 11.93
N GLU A 300 -18.28 -13.73 11.36
CA GLU A 300 -18.87 -14.87 12.05
C GLU A 300 -17.83 -15.94 12.40
N GLU A 301 -16.87 -16.18 11.51
CA GLU A 301 -15.77 -17.11 11.78
C GLU A 301 -14.85 -16.58 12.87
N PHE A 302 -14.50 -15.29 12.84
CA PHE A 302 -13.67 -14.67 13.88
C PHE A 302 -14.34 -14.78 15.26
N GLU A 303 -15.64 -14.47 15.34
CA GLU A 303 -16.43 -14.60 16.58
C GLU A 303 -16.51 -16.07 17.05
N GLN A 304 -16.61 -17.03 16.14
CA GLN A 304 -16.57 -18.45 16.51
C GLN A 304 -15.21 -18.88 17.07
N LEU A 305 -14.12 -18.33 16.54
CA LEU A 305 -12.75 -18.68 16.93
C LEU A 305 -12.30 -17.98 18.22
N TRP A 306 -12.71 -16.74 18.42
CA TRP A 306 -12.17 -15.84 19.45
C TRP A 306 -13.22 -15.24 20.39
N GLY A 307 -14.50 -15.53 20.20
CA GLY A 307 -15.61 -14.93 20.96
C GLY A 307 -15.51 -15.12 22.48
N ASP A 308 -14.88 -16.21 22.92
CA ASP A 308 -14.64 -16.49 24.34
C ASP A 308 -13.42 -15.77 24.93
N SER A 309 -12.70 -14.97 24.13
CA SER A 309 -11.52 -14.19 24.54
C SER A 309 -11.84 -12.68 24.58
N PRO A 310 -12.25 -12.11 25.74
CA PRO A 310 -12.74 -10.74 25.81
C PRO A 310 -11.74 -9.67 25.38
N LEU A 311 -10.45 -9.89 25.67
CA LEU A 311 -9.40 -8.96 25.25
C LEU A 311 -9.18 -8.99 23.73
N VAL A 312 -9.29 -10.18 23.13
CA VAL A 312 -9.20 -10.33 21.68
C VAL A 312 -10.36 -9.65 20.98
N MET A 313 -11.59 -9.90 21.46
CA MET A 313 -12.78 -9.27 20.89
C MET A 313 -12.75 -7.74 21.03
N LYS A 314 -12.26 -7.20 22.15
CA LYS A 314 -12.10 -5.76 22.31
C LYS A 314 -11.14 -5.15 21.28
N LYS A 315 -10.01 -5.80 21.00
CA LYS A 315 -9.06 -5.36 19.96
C LYS A 315 -9.66 -5.49 18.56
N TYR A 316 -10.33 -6.61 18.30
CA TYR A 316 -11.04 -6.87 17.05
C TYR A 316 -12.08 -5.77 16.76
N GLU A 317 -12.90 -5.41 17.73
CA GLU A 317 -13.91 -4.35 17.59
C GLU A 317 -13.30 -2.98 17.26
N ILE A 318 -12.18 -2.63 17.91
CA ILE A 318 -11.47 -1.37 17.63
C ILE A 318 -10.96 -1.35 16.18
N LEU A 319 -10.35 -2.44 15.72
CA LEU A 319 -9.83 -2.52 14.36
C LEU A 319 -10.95 -2.59 13.32
N CYS A 320 -12.02 -3.34 13.57
CA CYS A 320 -13.21 -3.38 12.71
C CYS A 320 -13.83 -2.01 12.56
N LYS A 321 -13.88 -1.21 13.64
CA LYS A 321 -14.35 0.17 13.57
C LYS A 321 -13.52 0.97 12.56
N ILE A 322 -12.19 0.87 12.61
CA ILE A 322 -11.32 1.55 11.65
C ILE A 322 -11.58 1.04 10.23
N ILE A 323 -11.57 -0.28 10.03
CA ILE A 323 -11.63 -0.88 8.70
C ILE A 323 -13.00 -0.66 8.04
N THR A 324 -14.08 -0.84 8.78
CA THR A 324 -15.45 -0.74 8.23
C THR A 324 -15.99 0.68 8.23
N GLU A 325 -15.88 1.42 9.34
CA GLU A 325 -16.48 2.75 9.46
C GLU A 325 -15.60 3.84 8.83
N GLU A 326 -14.29 3.77 9.08
CA GLU A 326 -13.38 4.85 8.66
C GLU A 326 -12.75 4.59 7.28
N LEU A 327 -12.40 3.34 6.97
CA LEU A 327 -11.88 2.96 5.65
C LEU A 327 -12.98 2.56 4.66
N GLY A 328 -14.18 2.20 5.11
CA GLY A 328 -15.26 1.75 4.22
C GLY A 328 -14.97 0.40 3.54
N VAL A 329 -14.17 -0.45 4.16
CA VAL A 329 -13.85 -1.80 3.68
C VAL A 329 -14.82 -2.78 4.32
N GLU A 330 -15.53 -3.55 3.51
CA GLU A 330 -16.33 -4.68 4.00
C GLU A 330 -15.39 -5.83 4.38
N LEU A 331 -15.51 -6.31 5.62
CA LEU A 331 -14.74 -7.42 6.19
C LEU A 331 -15.48 -8.74 6.06
#